data_AF-A0A0V0HTC7-F1
#
_entry.id   AF-A0A0V0HTC7-F1
#
_cell.length_a   1.000
_cell.length_b   1.000
_cell.length_c   1.000
_cell.angle_alpha   90.00
_cell.angle_beta   90.00
_cell.angle_gamma   90.00
#
_symmetry.space_group_name_H-M   'P 1'
#
loop_
_entity.id
_entity.type
_entity.pdbx_description
1 polymer ?
#
loop_
_entity_poly.entity_id
_entity_poly.type
_entity_poly.pdbx_seq_one_letter_code
_entity_poly.pdbx_strand_id
1 'polypeptide(L)'
;MDNDVSIALKKAKFIKVRLEALDRSNAANRSVPGCGPGSSSDRTRTSVVNGLRKKLQESMNQFNELRQRMASEYRETVQRRYYTVTGENPDEGTLDTLISTGQSETFLQKAIQEQGRGQVMDTVMEIQERHEAVKELERNLKELHQVFMDMAVLVESQGAQLDDIESQVNRANSFVRGGAQQLEVARKHQKSSRKWTCIAIIFCSLLSWWWFFLFNHGRNENYSNIGLEP
;
A
#
# COMPACT_ATOMS: atom_id res chain seq x y z
N MET A 1 2.81 13.55 17.17
CA MET A 1 3.21 14.25 15.93
C MET A 1 4.54 13.75 15.38
N ASP A 2 5.66 13.86 16.09
CA ASP A 2 6.96 13.39 15.57
C ASP A 2 6.96 11.87 15.23
N ASN A 3 6.51 11.05 16.18
CA ASN A 3 6.38 9.61 15.95
C ASN A 3 5.51 9.30 14.71
N ASP A 4 4.44 10.07 14.47
CA ASP A 4 3.52 9.86 13.36
C ASP A 4 4.17 10.16 12.01
N VAL A 5 4.96 11.23 11.95
CA VAL A 5 5.68 11.66 10.73
C VAL A 5 6.81 10.66 10.42
N SER A 6 7.58 10.24 11.42
CA SER A 6 8.62 9.24 11.23
C SER A 6 8.04 7.86 10.83
N ILE A 7 6.87 7.49 11.36
CA ILE A 7 6.12 6.29 10.93
C ILE A 7 5.66 6.44 9.48
N ALA A 8 5.11 7.60 9.10
CA ALA A 8 4.68 7.87 7.74
C ALA A 8 5.85 7.74 6.75
N LEU A 9 7.02 8.28 7.11
CA LEU A 9 8.25 8.18 6.32
C LEU A 9 8.74 6.72 6.20
N LYS A 10 8.72 5.95 7.29
CA LYS A 10 9.06 4.52 7.25
C LYS A 10 8.12 3.73 6.33
N LYS A 11 6.80 4.00 6.42
CA LYS A 11 5.79 3.40 5.54
C LYS A 11 6.01 3.79 4.08
N ALA A 12 6.29 5.05 3.81
CA ALA A 12 6.62 5.56 2.48
C ALA A 12 7.79 4.80 1.84
N LYS A 13 8.91 4.71 2.56
CA LYS A 13 10.11 3.96 2.12
C LYS A 13 9.80 2.49 1.91
N PHE A 14 9.04 1.86 2.81
CA PHE A 14 8.62 0.47 2.66
C PHE A 14 7.77 0.25 1.40
N ILE A 15 6.78 1.11 1.14
CA ILE A 15 5.93 1.02 -0.06
C ILE A 15 6.77 1.19 -1.32
N LYS A 16 7.71 2.14 -1.35
CA LYS A 16 8.66 2.33 -2.47
C LYS A 16 9.40 1.03 -2.79
N VAL A 17 10.05 0.42 -1.80
CA VAL A 17 10.79 -0.85 -1.98
C VAL A 17 9.88 -1.97 -2.47
N ARG A 18 8.65 -2.02 -1.99
CA ARG A 18 7.64 -3.00 -2.44
C ARG A 18 7.21 -2.77 -3.89
N LEU A 19 7.07 -1.52 -4.32
CA LEU A 19 6.77 -1.17 -5.71
C LEU A 19 7.90 -1.59 -6.65
N GLU A 20 9.16 -1.31 -6.29
CA GLU A 20 10.33 -1.75 -7.07
C GLU A 20 10.43 -3.29 -7.14
N ALA A 21 10.07 -3.99 -6.06
CA ALA A 21 9.97 -5.45 -6.07
C ALA A 21 8.85 -5.96 -7.00
N LEU A 22 7.71 -5.27 -7.05
CA LEU A 22 6.63 -5.59 -7.98
C LEU A 22 7.02 -5.32 -9.43
N ASP A 23 7.75 -4.25 -9.73
CA ASP A 23 8.29 -3.98 -11.07
C ASP A 23 9.24 -5.09 -11.52
N ARG A 24 10.18 -5.51 -10.65
CA ARG A 24 11.06 -6.66 -10.92
C ARG A 24 10.27 -7.95 -11.14
N SER A 25 9.25 -8.20 -10.33
CA SER A 25 8.38 -9.37 -10.49
C SER A 25 7.59 -9.32 -11.80
N ASN A 26 7.11 -8.15 -12.22
CA ASN A 26 6.45 -7.96 -13.50
C ASN A 26 7.39 -8.22 -14.68
N ALA A 27 8.62 -7.69 -14.61
CA ALA A 27 9.64 -7.94 -15.62
C ALA A 27 9.97 -9.45 -15.73
N ALA A 28 10.14 -10.15 -14.60
CA ALA A 28 10.39 -11.59 -14.59
C ALA A 28 9.19 -12.40 -15.13
N ASN A 29 7.95 -11.95 -14.88
CA ASN A 29 6.77 -12.65 -15.39
C ASN A 29 6.67 -12.61 -16.92
N ARG A 30 7.29 -11.63 -17.58
CA ARG A 30 7.29 -11.52 -19.04
C ARG A 30 8.02 -12.68 -19.74
N SER A 31 8.90 -13.41 -19.04
CA SER A 31 9.56 -14.59 -19.60
C SER A 31 8.74 -15.88 -19.44
N VAL A 32 7.60 -15.85 -18.74
CA VAL A 32 6.72 -17.01 -18.58
C VAL A 32 5.87 -17.19 -19.85
N PRO A 33 5.71 -18.43 -20.37
CA PRO A 33 4.87 -18.69 -21.53
C PRO A 33 3.44 -18.15 -21.35
N GLY A 34 2.95 -17.35 -22.31
CA GLY A 34 1.63 -16.71 -22.26
C GLY A 34 1.55 -15.42 -21.42
N CYS A 35 2.64 -15.01 -20.76
CA CYS A 35 2.72 -13.81 -19.94
C CYS A 35 3.63 -12.71 -20.52
N GLY A 36 4.00 -12.82 -21.80
CA GLY A 36 4.86 -11.85 -22.49
C GLY A 36 4.32 -10.41 -22.50
N PRO A 37 5.13 -9.45 -22.98
CA PRO A 37 4.75 -8.04 -23.06
C PRO A 37 3.41 -7.85 -23.77
N GLY A 38 2.50 -7.11 -23.16
CA GLY A 38 1.17 -6.84 -23.71
C GLY A 38 0.16 -7.98 -23.58
N SER A 39 0.51 -9.10 -22.95
CA SER A 39 -0.46 -10.14 -22.55
C SER A 39 -1.49 -9.59 -21.55
N SER A 40 -2.62 -10.26 -21.40
CA SER A 40 -3.62 -9.85 -20.39
C SER A 40 -3.03 -9.83 -18.97
N SER A 41 -2.17 -10.81 -18.64
CA SER A 41 -1.49 -10.86 -17.34
C SER A 41 -0.52 -9.70 -17.16
N ASP A 42 0.30 -9.40 -18.16
CA ASP A 42 1.27 -8.29 -18.13
C ASP A 42 0.56 -6.93 -18.01
N ARG A 43 -0.52 -6.71 -18.76
CA ARG A 43 -1.34 -5.47 -18.67
C ARG A 43 -1.96 -5.31 -17.30
N THR A 44 -2.62 -6.35 -16.77
CA THR A 44 -3.23 -6.31 -15.43
C THR A 44 -2.18 -6.01 -14.37
N ARG A 45 -1.02 -6.67 -14.41
CA ARG A 45 0.04 -6.48 -13.43
C ARG A 45 0.69 -5.11 -13.51
N THR A 46 0.96 -4.62 -14.71
CA THR A 46 1.52 -3.28 -14.95
C THR A 46 0.56 -2.20 -14.47
N SER A 47 -0.72 -2.32 -14.84
CA SER A 47 -1.79 -1.42 -14.42
C SER A 47 -1.94 -1.34 -12.90
N VAL A 48 -1.95 -2.48 -12.19
CA VAL A 48 -2.03 -2.49 -10.72
C VAL A 48 -0.84 -1.78 -10.08
N VAL A 49 0.38 -2.04 -10.55
CA VAL A 49 1.58 -1.39 -10.00
C VAL A 49 1.55 0.12 -10.25
N ASN A 50 1.08 0.55 -11.43
CA ASN A 50 0.97 1.97 -11.75
C ASN A 50 -0.13 2.67 -10.96
N GLY A 51 -1.27 2.01 -10.72
CA GLY A 51 -2.30 2.53 -9.82
C GLY A 51 -1.80 2.71 -8.39
N LEU A 52 -0.99 1.77 -7.87
CA LEU A 52 -0.37 1.89 -6.55
C LEU A 52 0.66 3.02 -6.48
N ARG A 53 1.47 3.18 -7.54
CA ARG A 53 2.43 4.28 -7.69
C ARG A 53 1.73 5.64 -7.68
N LYS A 54 0.63 5.80 -8.44
CA LYS A 54 -0.19 7.02 -8.44
C LYS A 54 -0.74 7.34 -7.05
N LYS A 55 -1.31 6.34 -6.34
CA LYS A 55 -1.81 6.53 -4.96
C LYS A 55 -0.73 6.95 -3.98
N LEU A 56 0.48 6.40 -4.11
CA LEU A 56 1.61 6.81 -3.28
C LEU A 56 1.98 8.27 -3.55
N GLN A 57 2.06 8.66 -4.83
CA GLN A 57 2.33 10.05 -5.24
C GLN A 57 1.28 11.02 -4.69
N GLU A 58 -0.01 10.69 -4.82
CA GLU A 58 -1.11 11.49 -4.25
C GLU A 58 -0.98 11.64 -2.74
N SER A 59 -0.66 10.56 -2.03
CA SER A 59 -0.46 10.59 -0.57
C SER A 59 0.74 11.48 -0.17
N MET A 60 1.83 11.47 -0.96
CA MET A 60 2.97 12.36 -0.73
C MET A 60 2.62 13.83 -0.97
N ASN A 61 1.85 14.13 -2.02
CA ASN A 61 1.41 15.48 -2.32
C ASN A 61 0.54 16.04 -1.19
N GLN A 62 -0.43 15.26 -0.70
CA GLN A 62 -1.26 15.63 0.45
C GLN A 62 -0.42 15.88 1.71
N PHE A 63 0.61 15.07 1.95
CA PHE A 63 1.52 15.28 3.07
C PHE A 63 2.33 16.59 2.93
N ASN A 64 2.78 16.91 1.72
CA ASN A 64 3.49 18.16 1.44
C ASN A 64 2.58 19.39 1.60
N GLU A 65 1.32 19.32 1.19
CA GLU A 65 0.32 20.37 1.43
C GLU A 65 0.06 20.56 2.93
N LEU A 66 -0.08 19.47 3.69
CA LEU A 66 -0.24 19.53 5.14
C LEU A 66 0.97 20.21 5.80
N ARG A 67 2.19 19.92 5.34
CA ARG A 67 3.39 20.62 5.80
C ARG A 67 3.30 22.12 5.53
N GLN A 68 3.01 22.51 4.29
CA GLN A 68 2.96 23.93 3.92
C GLN A 68 1.96 24.68 4.80
N ARG A 69 0.82 24.05 5.10
CA ARG A 69 -0.16 24.59 6.03
C ARG A 69 0.41 24.73 7.45
N MET A 70 1.06 23.70 7.99
CA MET A 70 1.68 23.77 9.32
C MET A 70 2.76 24.86 9.40
N ALA A 71 3.59 25.01 8.37
CA ALA A 71 4.61 26.05 8.31
C ALA A 71 3.99 27.46 8.26
N SER A 72 2.90 27.63 7.49
CA SER A 72 2.14 28.88 7.43
C SER A 72 1.49 29.22 8.79
N GLU A 73 0.87 28.24 9.44
CA GLU A 73 0.26 28.41 10.76
C GLU A 73 1.31 28.75 11.82
N TYR A 74 2.50 28.14 11.75
CA TYR A 74 3.61 28.48 12.62
C TYR A 74 4.08 29.93 12.41
N ARG A 75 4.26 30.35 11.14
CA ARG A 75 4.61 31.74 10.81
C ARG A 75 3.60 32.73 11.38
N GLU A 76 2.31 32.48 11.21
CA GLU A 76 1.25 33.34 11.77
C GLU A 76 1.30 33.38 13.30
N THR A 77 1.53 32.22 13.94
CA THR A 77 1.63 32.12 15.40
C THR A 77 2.79 32.95 15.93
N VAL A 78 3.98 32.82 15.33
CA VAL A 78 5.18 33.60 15.71
C VAL A 78 4.92 35.10 15.52
N GLN A 79 4.32 35.50 14.40
CA GLN A 79 4.00 36.89 14.13
C GLN A 79 3.01 37.47 15.17
N ARG A 80 1.94 36.73 15.49
CA ARG A 80 0.94 37.17 16.48
C ARG A 80 1.54 37.29 17.88
N ARG A 81 2.41 36.34 18.27
CA ARG A 81 3.13 36.37 19.55
C ARG A 81 4.11 37.54 19.62
N TYR A 82 4.85 37.80 18.56
CA TYR A 82 5.72 38.96 18.45
C TYR A 82 4.94 40.25 18.68
N TYR A 83 3.85 40.47 17.93
CA TYR A 83 3.00 41.65 18.07
C TYR A 83 2.40 41.80 19.47
N THR A 84 1.97 40.70 20.10
CA THR A 84 1.41 40.73 21.45
C THR A 84 2.42 41.27 22.45
N VAL A 85 3.70 41.02 22.23
CA VAL A 85 4.77 41.31 23.19
C VAL A 85 5.47 42.64 22.91
N THR A 86 5.61 43.03 21.64
CA THR A 86 6.34 44.24 21.22
C THR A 86 5.44 45.36 20.69
N GLY A 87 4.12 45.15 20.61
CA GLY A 87 3.16 46.11 20.08
C GLY A 87 3.27 46.45 18.58
N GLU A 88 4.25 45.89 17.88
CA GLU A 88 4.60 46.18 16.49
C GLU A 88 4.66 44.89 15.67
N ASN A 89 4.38 44.96 14.37
CA ASN A 89 4.59 43.81 13.49
C ASN A 89 6.09 43.61 13.24
N PRO A 90 6.59 42.35 13.22
CA PRO A 90 7.96 42.08 12.85
C PRO A 90 8.19 42.40 11.37
N ASP A 91 9.38 42.87 11.02
CA ASP A 91 9.83 42.83 9.63
C ASP A 91 10.08 41.39 9.17
N GLU A 92 10.10 41.18 7.86
CA GLU A 92 10.25 39.86 7.25
C GLU A 92 11.55 39.15 7.71
N GLY A 93 12.65 39.90 7.87
CA GLY A 93 13.94 39.35 8.30
C GLY A 93 13.94 38.94 9.78
N THR A 94 13.32 39.73 10.65
CA THR A 94 13.14 39.38 12.07
C THR A 94 12.23 38.16 12.22
N LEU A 95 11.14 38.08 11.44
CA LEU A 95 10.23 36.94 11.45
C LEU A 95 10.91 35.65 10.97
N ASP A 96 11.68 35.71 9.89
CA ASP A 96 12.46 34.57 9.40
C ASP A 96 13.55 34.14 10.38
N THR A 97 14.19 35.09 11.06
CA THR A 97 15.17 34.78 12.11
C THR A 97 14.51 34.06 13.28
N LEU A 98 13.35 34.52 13.73
CA LEU A 98 12.58 33.86 14.80
C LEU A 98 12.13 32.46 14.39
N ILE A 99 11.69 32.27 13.14
CA ILE A 99 11.26 30.98 12.62
C ILE A 99 12.44 30.01 12.48
N SER A 100 13.63 30.49 12.13
CA SER A 100 14.81 29.65 11.87
C SER A 100 15.63 29.31 13.12
N THR A 101 15.60 30.17 14.14
CA THR A 101 16.41 30.01 15.36
C THR A 101 15.59 29.81 16.63
N GLY A 102 14.29 30.12 16.59
CA GLY A 102 13.41 30.10 17.77
C GLY A 102 13.61 31.29 18.72
N GLN A 103 14.64 32.12 18.52
CA GLN A 103 14.98 33.24 19.41
C GLN A 103 15.53 34.42 18.62
N SER A 104 15.14 35.63 19.00
CA SER A 104 15.81 36.84 18.52
C SER A 104 16.22 37.70 19.72
N GLU A 105 17.48 38.12 19.73
CA GLU A 105 18.03 38.98 20.79
C GLU A 105 17.29 40.32 20.82
N THR A 106 16.92 40.86 19.64
CA THR A 106 16.12 42.09 19.53
C THR A 106 14.67 41.89 20.00
N PHE A 107 14.08 40.72 19.73
CA PHE A 107 12.75 40.36 20.24
C PHE A 107 12.77 40.31 21.77
N LEU A 108 13.70 39.56 22.38
CA LEU A 108 13.84 39.44 23.83
C LEU A 108 14.05 40.80 24.52
N GLN A 109 14.88 41.65 23.93
CA GLN A 109 15.22 42.94 24.52
C GLN A 109 14.04 43.93 24.48
N LYS A 110 13.33 44.06 23.34
CA LYS A 110 12.11 44.88 23.24
C LYS A 110 11.01 44.37 24.17
N ALA A 111 10.79 43.06 24.15
CA ALA A 111 9.78 42.39 24.94
C ALA A 111 9.93 42.62 26.46
N ILE A 112 11.16 42.50 26.99
CA ILE A 112 11.45 42.71 28.41
C ILE A 112 11.18 44.16 28.83
N GLN A 113 11.39 45.11 27.92
CA GLN A 113 11.20 46.53 28.17
C GLN A 113 9.71 46.91 28.25
N GLU A 114 8.83 46.24 27.49
CA GLU A 114 7.41 46.57 27.39
C GLU A 114 6.49 45.76 28.31
N GLN A 115 6.68 44.44 28.44
CA GLN A 115 5.78 43.54 29.18
C GLN A 115 6.39 42.93 30.46
N GLY A 116 7.67 43.16 30.71
CA GLY A 116 8.39 42.61 31.85
C GLY A 116 8.78 41.14 31.66
N ARG A 117 9.77 40.70 32.43
CA ARG A 117 10.55 39.48 32.14
C ARG A 117 9.76 38.15 32.15
N GLY A 118 8.64 38.08 32.87
CA GLY A 118 7.86 36.84 33.05
C GLY A 118 7.09 36.40 31.80
N GLN A 119 6.19 37.25 31.29
CA GLN A 119 5.36 36.96 30.10
C GLN A 119 6.19 36.70 28.84
N VAL A 120 7.33 37.38 28.74
CA VAL A 120 8.27 37.23 27.63
C VAL A 120 8.88 35.84 27.61
N MET A 121 9.30 35.35 28.78
CA MET A 121 9.94 34.03 28.86
C MET A 121 8.97 32.89 28.54
N ASP A 122 7.70 33.02 28.95
CA ASP A 122 6.65 32.06 28.58
C ASP A 122 6.41 32.04 27.07
N THR A 123 6.36 33.22 26.45
CA THR A 123 6.17 33.37 25.00
C THR A 123 7.34 32.79 24.21
N VAL A 124 8.57 33.06 24.65
CA VAL A 124 9.80 32.52 24.03
C VAL A 124 9.85 31.01 24.15
N MET A 125 9.47 30.47 25.30
CA MET A 125 9.43 29.03 25.52
C MET A 125 8.41 28.34 24.59
N GLU A 126 7.23 28.94 24.40
CA GLU A 126 6.23 28.45 23.45
C GLU A 126 6.74 28.50 22.00
N ILE A 127 7.39 29.60 21.59
CA ILE A 127 7.99 29.72 20.25
C ILE A 127 9.08 28.67 20.05
N GLN A 128 9.92 28.42 21.06
CA GLN A 128 10.99 27.43 21.00
C GLN A 128 10.45 26.00 20.90
N GLU A 129 9.44 25.64 21.70
CA GLU A 129 8.82 24.32 21.65
C GLU A 129 8.20 24.05 20.27
N ARG A 130 7.54 25.06 19.70
CA ARG A 130 6.98 24.99 18.34
C ARG A 130 8.07 24.96 17.27
N HIS A 131 9.17 25.70 17.45
CA HIS A 131 10.31 25.71 16.54
C HIS A 131 10.90 24.31 16.37
N GLU A 132 11.16 23.61 17.49
CA GLU A 132 11.72 22.25 17.44
C GLU A 132 10.79 21.29 16.68
N ALA A 133 9.48 21.39 16.89
CA ALA A 133 8.50 20.58 16.16
C ALA A 133 8.53 20.86 14.64
N VAL A 134 8.66 22.12 14.23
CA VAL A 134 8.74 22.51 12.80
C VAL A 134 10.06 22.07 12.18
N LYS A 135 11.18 22.22 12.89
CA LYS A 135 12.50 21.78 12.44
C LYS A 135 12.58 20.27 12.23
N GLU A 136 11.92 19.51 13.09
CA GLU A 136 11.81 18.06 12.93
C GLU A 136 10.93 17.66 11.74
N LEU A 137 9.83 18.39 11.52
CA LEU A 137 9.03 18.24 10.29
C LEU A 137 9.90 18.48 9.06
N GLU A 138 10.69 19.55 9.01
CA GLU A 138 11.59 19.84 7.89
C GLU A 138 12.58 18.71 7.62
N ARG A 139 13.20 18.15 8.67
CA ARG A 139 14.14 17.01 8.54
C ARG A 139 13.47 15.82 7.89
N ASN A 140 12.31 15.42 8.40
CA ASN A 140 11.56 14.26 7.89
C ASN A 140 11.04 14.51 6.46
N LEU A 141 10.71 15.75 6.11
CA LEU A 141 10.30 16.13 4.76
C LEU A 141 11.41 16.17 3.74
N LYS A 142 12.63 16.52 4.14
CA LYS A 142 13.79 16.40 3.26
C LYS A 142 14.00 14.95 2.82
N GLU A 143 13.85 14.00 3.75
CA GLU A 143 13.91 12.57 3.43
C GLU A 143 12.71 12.10 2.58
N LEU A 144 11.50 12.62 2.84
CA LEU A 144 10.32 12.29 2.04
C LEU A 144 10.40 12.86 0.62
N HIS A 145 10.98 14.05 0.47
CA HIS A 145 11.23 14.67 -0.82
C HIS A 145 12.17 13.83 -1.68
N GLN A 146 13.17 13.18 -1.08
CA GLN A 146 13.99 12.20 -1.79
C GLN A 146 13.15 11.02 -2.31
N VAL A 147 12.25 10.48 -1.47
CA VAL A 147 11.31 9.43 -1.90
C VAL A 147 10.43 9.92 -3.05
N PHE A 148 9.99 11.18 -3.04
CA PHE A 148 9.20 11.79 -4.10
C PHE A 148 9.99 11.94 -5.41
N MET A 149 11.23 12.41 -5.37
CA MET A 149 12.11 12.51 -6.55
C MET A 149 12.39 11.15 -7.17
N ASP A 150 12.73 10.17 -6.34
CA ASP A 150 12.96 8.79 -6.82
C ASP A 150 11.68 8.20 -7.43
N MET A 151 10.51 8.61 -6.94
CA MET A 151 9.23 8.17 -7.47
C MET A 151 8.83 8.91 -8.75
N ALA A 152 9.13 10.19 -8.88
CA ALA A 152 8.92 10.97 -10.09
C ALA A 152 9.67 10.33 -11.28
N VAL A 153 10.92 9.91 -11.09
CA VAL A 153 11.70 9.17 -12.10
C VAL A 153 11.01 7.85 -12.49
N LEU A 154 10.49 7.12 -11.51
CA LEU A 154 9.77 5.86 -11.74
C LEU A 154 8.40 6.06 -12.44
N VAL A 155 7.78 7.24 -12.32
CA VAL A 155 6.54 7.64 -13.02
C VAL A 155 6.83 8.14 -14.43
N GLU A 156 7.86 8.97 -14.62
CA GLU A 156 8.21 9.60 -15.90
C GLU A 156 8.62 8.57 -16.96
N SER A 157 9.34 7.51 -16.55
CA SER A 157 9.67 6.38 -17.44
C SER A 157 8.45 5.65 -18.04
N GLN A 158 7.24 5.89 -17.51
CA GLN A 158 6.00 5.20 -17.90
C GLN A 158 4.92 6.16 -18.46
N GLY A 159 5.26 7.42 -18.71
CA GLY A 159 4.33 8.53 -18.98
C GLY A 159 3.31 8.32 -20.10
N ALA A 160 3.58 7.46 -21.09
CA ALA A 160 2.63 7.16 -22.17
C ALA A 160 1.50 6.18 -21.78
N GLN A 161 1.61 5.47 -20.65
CA GLN A 161 0.63 4.47 -20.20
C GLN A 161 -0.32 4.98 -19.11
N LEU A 162 -0.14 6.21 -18.60
CA LEU A 162 -0.86 6.73 -17.43
C LEU A 162 -2.33 7.06 -17.70
N ASP A 163 -2.67 7.57 -18.89
CA ASP A 163 -4.05 7.99 -19.23
C ASP A 163 -5.03 6.82 -19.38
N ASP A 164 -4.55 5.60 -19.64
CA ASP A 164 -5.38 4.40 -19.75
C ASP A 164 -5.41 3.58 -18.43
N ILE A 165 -4.79 4.08 -17.34
CA ILE A 165 -4.72 3.38 -16.05
C ILE A 165 -6.08 3.23 -15.41
N GLU A 166 -6.96 4.23 -15.44
CA GLU A 166 -8.26 4.09 -14.76
C GLU A 166 -9.09 2.97 -15.41
N SER A 167 -9.13 2.95 -16.74
CA SER A 167 -9.73 1.89 -17.55
C SER A 167 -9.05 0.54 -17.31
N GLN A 168 -7.72 0.48 -17.36
CA GLN A 168 -6.96 -0.75 -17.18
C GLN A 168 -6.99 -1.28 -15.74
N VAL A 169 -7.02 -0.43 -14.72
CA VAL A 169 -7.09 -0.80 -13.29
C VAL A 169 -8.49 -1.31 -12.99
N ASN A 170 -9.53 -0.65 -13.50
CA ASN A 170 -10.90 -1.14 -13.37
C ASN A 170 -11.07 -2.51 -14.04
N ARG A 171 -10.47 -2.70 -15.22
CA ARG A 171 -10.42 -4.01 -15.91
C ARG A 171 -9.61 -5.06 -15.15
N ALA A 172 -8.46 -4.69 -14.58
CA ALA A 172 -7.63 -5.59 -13.78
C ALA A 172 -8.34 -6.02 -12.50
N ASN A 173 -8.97 -5.08 -11.80
CA ASN A 173 -9.72 -5.32 -10.58
C ASN A 173 -10.92 -6.24 -10.84
N SER A 174 -11.68 -6.00 -11.91
CA SER A 174 -12.79 -6.88 -12.29
C SER A 174 -12.30 -8.29 -12.65
N PHE A 175 -11.18 -8.43 -13.37
CA PHE A 175 -10.57 -9.73 -13.68
C PHE A 175 -10.11 -10.50 -12.45
N VAL A 176 -9.39 -9.85 -11.53
CA VAL A 176 -8.93 -10.48 -10.29
C VAL A 176 -10.12 -10.89 -9.42
N ARG A 177 -11.14 -10.04 -9.33
CA ARG A 177 -12.36 -10.36 -8.58
C ARG A 177 -13.11 -11.54 -9.20
N GLY A 178 -13.23 -11.59 -10.52
CA GLY A 178 -13.83 -12.70 -11.25
C GLY A 178 -13.04 -14.01 -11.06
N GLY A 179 -11.71 -13.95 -11.16
CA GLY A 179 -10.83 -15.10 -10.91
C GLY A 179 -10.91 -15.62 -9.48
N ALA A 180 -10.96 -14.73 -8.49
CA ALA A 180 -11.15 -15.11 -7.08
C ALA A 180 -12.48 -15.83 -6.87
N GLN A 181 -13.56 -15.33 -7.49
CA GLN A 181 -14.87 -15.97 -7.44
C GLN A 181 -14.88 -17.34 -8.11
N GLN A 182 -14.21 -17.49 -9.27
CA GLN A 182 -14.06 -18.79 -9.93
C GLN A 182 -13.29 -19.80 -9.08
N LEU A 183 -12.24 -19.38 -8.38
CA LEU A 183 -11.50 -20.24 -7.44
C LEU A 183 -12.38 -20.68 -6.26
N GLU A 184 -13.24 -19.80 -5.75
CA GLU A 184 -14.20 -20.13 -4.70
C GLU A 184 -15.22 -21.18 -5.17
N VAL A 185 -15.77 -20.98 -6.38
CA VAL A 185 -16.69 -21.94 -7.02
C VAL A 185 -15.99 -23.28 -7.27
N ALA A 186 -14.77 -23.27 -7.79
CA ALA A 186 -13.96 -24.48 -8.00
C ALA A 186 -13.71 -25.23 -6.69
N ARG A 187 -13.40 -24.51 -5.59
CA ARG A 187 -13.24 -25.11 -4.26
C ARG A 187 -14.54 -25.77 -3.77
N LYS A 188 -15.69 -25.14 -4.01
CA LYS A 188 -17.01 -25.69 -3.66
C LYS A 188 -17.29 -26.97 -4.46
N HIS A 189 -17.01 -26.98 -5.76
CA HIS A 189 -17.14 -28.17 -6.60
C HIS A 189 -16.17 -29.29 -6.19
N GLN A 190 -14.92 -28.97 -5.87
CA GLN A 190 -13.96 -29.96 -5.39
C GLN A 190 -14.43 -30.62 -4.09
N LYS A 191 -15.03 -29.85 -3.17
CA LYS A 191 -15.57 -30.35 -1.90
C LYS A 191 -16.80 -31.24 -2.09
N SER A 192 -17.67 -30.92 -3.05
CA SER A 192 -18.87 -31.74 -3.33
C SER A 192 -18.57 -32.99 -4.17
N SER A 193 -17.61 -32.92 -5.09
CA SER A 193 -17.19 -34.03 -5.96
C SER A 193 -16.66 -35.22 -5.16
N ARG A 194 -15.95 -34.98 -4.05
CA ARG A 194 -15.45 -36.03 -3.14
C ARG A 194 -16.52 -37.02 -2.69
N LYS A 195 -17.76 -36.56 -2.46
CA LYS A 195 -18.86 -37.45 -2.06
C LYS A 195 -19.29 -38.38 -3.19
N TRP A 196 -19.37 -37.85 -4.40
CA TRP A 196 -19.71 -38.61 -5.60
C TRP A 196 -18.61 -39.58 -6.01
N THR A 197 -17.33 -39.20 -5.85
CA THR A 197 -16.20 -40.11 -6.10
C THR A 197 -16.24 -41.33 -5.18
N CYS A 198 -16.53 -41.16 -3.89
CA CYS A 198 -16.68 -42.30 -2.96
C CYS A 198 -17.86 -43.21 -3.36
N ILE A 199 -19.00 -42.63 -3.73
CA ILE A 199 -20.17 -43.41 -4.18
C ILE A 199 -19.84 -44.19 -5.45
N ALA A 200 -19.15 -43.58 -6.41
CA ALA A 200 -18.72 -44.24 -7.64
C ALA A 200 -17.77 -45.42 -7.37
N ILE A 201 -16.78 -45.26 -6.46
CA ILE A 201 -15.85 -46.34 -6.09
C ILE A 201 -16.59 -47.51 -5.43
N ILE A 202 -17.56 -47.23 -4.55
CA ILE A 202 -18.38 -48.27 -3.91
C ILE A 202 -19.18 -49.03 -4.97
N PHE A 203 -19.86 -48.32 -5.88
CA PHE A 203 -20.60 -48.95 -6.98
C PHE A 203 -19.70 -49.82 -7.88
N CYS A 204 -18.54 -49.33 -8.28
CA CYS A 204 -17.59 -50.12 -9.08
C CYS A 204 -17.11 -51.39 -8.34
N SER A 205 -16.87 -51.29 -7.04
CA SER A 205 -16.45 -52.43 -6.21
C SER A 205 -17.54 -53.49 -6.12
N LEU A 206 -18.79 -53.07 -5.94
CA LEU A 206 -19.96 -53.96 -5.91
C LEU A 206 -20.19 -54.66 -7.26
N LEU A 207 -20.06 -53.92 -8.37
CA LEU A 207 -20.19 -54.50 -9.71
C LEU A 207 -19.10 -55.54 -10.00
N SER A 208 -17.85 -55.24 -9.61
CA SER A 208 -16.74 -56.19 -9.75
C SER A 208 -16.97 -57.45 -8.92
N TRP A 209 -17.48 -57.30 -7.69
CA TRP A 209 -17.77 -58.43 -6.80
C TRP A 209 -18.92 -59.28 -7.35
N TRP A 210 -19.98 -58.64 -7.84
CA TRP A 210 -21.12 -59.32 -8.46
C TRP A 210 -20.73 -60.10 -9.72
N TRP A 211 -19.90 -59.49 -10.58
CA TRP A 211 -19.37 -60.16 -11.76
C TRP A 211 -18.54 -61.39 -11.41
N PHE A 212 -17.67 -61.29 -10.38
CA PHE A 212 -16.88 -62.42 -9.89
C PHE A 212 -17.74 -63.55 -9.30
N PHE A 213 -18.83 -63.20 -8.61
CA PHE A 213 -19.79 -64.17 -8.07
C PHE A 213 -20.50 -64.94 -9.19
N LEU A 214 -21.04 -64.24 -10.19
CA LEU A 214 -21.66 -64.85 -11.39
C LEU A 214 -20.68 -65.77 -12.14
N PHE A 215 -19.44 -65.33 -12.31
CA PHE A 215 -18.40 -66.13 -12.97
C PHE A 215 -18.03 -67.41 -12.19
N ASN A 216 -18.06 -67.39 -10.86
CA ASN A 216 -17.86 -68.60 -10.06
C ASN A 216 -19.09 -69.51 -10.04
N HIS A 217 -20.29 -68.96 -9.99
CA HIS A 217 -21.53 -69.75 -9.98
C HIS A 217 -21.72 -70.52 -11.29
N GLY A 218 -21.48 -69.87 -12.45
CA GLY A 218 -21.52 -70.54 -13.75
C GLY A 218 -20.43 -71.61 -13.95
N ARG A 219 -19.33 -71.56 -13.19
CA ARG A 219 -18.37 -72.67 -13.13
C ARG A 219 -18.90 -73.84 -12.30
N ASN A 220 -19.55 -73.59 -11.16
CA ASN A 220 -20.08 -74.66 -10.30
C ASN A 220 -21.21 -75.48 -10.97
N GLU A 221 -22.12 -74.85 -11.73
CA GLU A 221 -23.18 -75.58 -12.46
C GLU A 221 -22.66 -76.47 -13.59
N ASN A 222 -21.52 -76.13 -14.21
CA ASN A 222 -20.91 -76.94 -15.25
C ASN A 222 -20.26 -78.22 -14.68
N TYR A 223 -19.79 -78.23 -13.43
CA TYR A 223 -19.22 -79.45 -12.82
C TYR A 223 -20.29 -80.48 -12.39
N SER A 224 -21.55 -80.06 -12.15
CA SER A 224 -22.64 -80.97 -11.81
C SER A 224 -23.28 -81.69 -13.01
N ASN A 225 -23.10 -81.20 -14.24
CA ASN A 225 -23.69 -81.78 -15.46
C ASN A 225 -22.77 -82.76 -16.21
N ILE A 226 -21.53 -83.00 -15.76
CA ILE A 226 -20.56 -83.90 -16.42
C ILE A 226 -20.51 -85.28 -15.74
N GLY A 227 -21.47 -85.60 -14.88
CA GLY A 227 -21.39 -86.71 -13.91
C GLY A 227 -22.34 -87.89 -14.06
N LEU A 228 -23.14 -88.03 -15.12
CA LEU A 228 -24.08 -89.17 -15.29
C LEU A 228 -24.36 -89.51 -16.77
N GLU A 229 -23.60 -90.44 -17.34
CA GLU A 229 -24.07 -91.35 -18.42
C GLU A 229 -23.23 -92.65 -18.36
N PRO A 230 -23.86 -93.82 -18.23
CA PRO A 230 -23.36 -95.07 -18.79
C PRO A 230 -24.02 -95.40 -20.15
#